data_AF-A0A1I4NA92-F1
#
_entry.id   AF-A0A1I4NA92-F1
#
_cell.length_a   1.000
_cell.length_b   1.000
_cell.length_c   1.000
_cell.angle_alpha   90.00
_cell.angle_beta   90.00
_cell.angle_gamma   90.00
#
_symmetry.space_group_name_H-M   'P 1'
#
loop_
_entity.id
_entity.type
_entity.pdbx_description
1 polymer ?
#
loop_
_entity_poly.entity_id
_entity_poly.type
_entity_poly.pdbx_seq_one_letter_code
_entity_poly.pdbx_strand_id
1 'polypeptide(L)' 'MRTTIDIDDQLLLYAKQKAAEQNCSLKNIVEDALREFFSHPPASDREIKLETFSGDGLKPGIDLDNSRRLNDVMDGL' A
#
# COMPACT_ATOMS: atom_id res chain seq x y z
N MET A 1 18.98 -12.80 -22.68
CA MET A 1 18.57 -14.18 -22.99
C MET A 1 17.28 -14.13 -23.80
N ARG A 2 17.03 -15.09 -24.71
CA ARG A 2 15.74 -15.21 -25.41
C ARG A 2 14.91 -16.27 -24.70
N THR A 3 13.72 -15.90 -24.26
CA THR A 3 12.77 -16.79 -23.59
C THR A 3 11.44 -16.72 -24.33
N THR A 4 10.80 -17.86 -24.52
CA THR A 4 9.43 -17.95 -25.04
C THR A 4 8.52 -18.28 -23.87
N ILE A 5 7.45 -17.51 -23.71
CA ILE A 5 6.44 -17.71 -22.66
C ILE A 5 5.06 -17.67 -23.31
N ASP A 6 4.11 -18.42 -22.75
CA ASP A 6 2.70 -18.22 -23.04
C ASP A 6 2.19 -17.03 -22.22
N ILE A 7 1.50 -16.11 -22.89
CA ILE A 7 0.91 -14.90 -22.29
C ILE A 7 -0.49 -14.73 -22.84
N ASP A 8 -1.41 -14.29 -21.97
CA ASP A 8 -2.76 -13.94 -22.38
C ASP A 8 -2.75 -12.85 -23.48
N ASP A 9 -3.61 -13.02 -24.50
CA ASP A 9 -3.64 -12.12 -25.66
C ASP A 9 -4.04 -10.69 -25.29
N GLN A 10 -4.96 -10.51 -24.32
CA GLN A 10 -5.35 -9.19 -23.86
C GLN A 10 -4.20 -8.53 -23.10
N LEU A 11 -3.52 -9.29 -22.25
CA LEU A 11 -2.34 -8.78 -21.53
C LEU A 11 -1.22 -8.36 -22.49
N LEU A 12 -0.98 -9.14 -23.55
CA LEU A 12 -0.02 -8.78 -24.59
C LEU A 12 -0.42 -7.51 -25.34
N LEU A 13 -1.72 -7.32 -25.61
CA LEU A 13 -2.25 -6.11 -26.24
C LEU A 13 -2.00 -4.87 -25.36
N TYR A 14 -2.33 -4.94 -24.08
CA TYR A 14 -2.09 -3.84 -23.13
C TYR A 14 -0.60 -3.51 -23.01
N ALA A 15 0.26 -4.53 -22.94
CA ALA A 15 1.70 -4.32 -22.87
C ALA A 15 2.24 -3.60 -24.12
N LYS A 16 1.72 -3.92 -25.31
CA LYS A 16 2.07 -3.23 -26.56
C LYS A 16 1.57 -1.78 -26.59
N GLN A 17 0.36 -1.53 -26.12
CA GLN A 17 -0.19 -0.17 -26.02
C GLN A 17 0.69 0.69 -25.10
N LYS A 18 1.01 0.17 -23.90
CA LYS A 18 1.87 0.85 -22.93
C LYS A 18 3.29 1.11 -23.48
N ALA A 19 3.84 0.17 -24.26
CA ALA A 19 5.12 0.36 -24.93
C ALA A 19 5.07 1.51 -25.96
N ALA A 20 3.98 1.60 -26.73
CA ALA A 20 3.79 2.68 -27.71
C ALA A 20 3.61 4.04 -27.02
N GLU A 21 2.83 4.11 -25.95
CA GLU A 21 2.63 5.33 -25.14
C GLU A 21 3.96 5.85 -24.55
N GLN A 22 4.80 4.94 -24.06
CA GLN A 22 6.08 5.27 -23.45
C GLN A 22 7.25 5.39 -24.45
N ASN A 23 6.98 5.24 -25.76
CA ASN A 23 7.98 5.23 -26.82
C ASN A 23 9.15 4.26 -26.54
N CYS A 24 8.83 3.09 -25.98
CA CYS A 24 9.81 2.06 -25.63
C CYS A 24 9.45 0.72 -26.27
N SER A 25 10.33 -0.28 -26.13
CA SER A 25 10.05 -1.61 -26.68
C SER A 25 9.22 -2.46 -25.72
N LEU A 26 8.47 -3.43 -26.26
CA LEU A 26 7.76 -4.42 -25.44
C LEU A 26 8.72 -5.15 -24.47
N LYS A 27 9.96 -5.38 -24.91
CA LYS A 27 11.00 -5.96 -24.06
C LYS A 27 11.26 -5.12 -22.82
N ASN A 28 11.32 -3.78 -22.94
CA ASN A 28 11.52 -2.90 -21.79
C ASN A 28 10.37 -3.03 -20.79
N ILE A 29 9.12 -2.97 -21.27
CA ILE A 29 7.93 -3.15 -20.42
C ILE A 29 7.98 -4.48 -19.65
N VAL A 30 8.35 -5.58 -20.32
CA VAL A 30 8.44 -6.89 -19.68
C VAL A 30 9.60 -6.97 -18.69
N GLU A 31 10.78 -6.44 -19.04
CA GLU A 31 11.93 -6.43 -18.13
C GLU A 31 11.67 -5.56 -16.89
N ASP A 32 11.04 -4.40 -17.05
CA ASP A 32 10.72 -3.49 -15.95
C ASP A 32 9.67 -4.12 -15.02
N ALA A 33 8.61 -4.73 -15.57
CA ALA A 33 7.60 -5.43 -14.78
C ALA A 33 8.21 -6.58 -13.96
N LEU A 34 9.13 -7.36 -14.56
CA LEU A 34 9.83 -8.44 -13.85
C LEU A 34 10.74 -7.89 -12.76
N ARG A 35 11.48 -6.80 -13.04
CA ARG A 35 12.32 -6.15 -12.02
C ARG A 35 11.48 -5.65 -10.86
N GLU A 36 10.37 -4.97 -11.13
CA GLU A 36 9.46 -4.46 -10.11
C GLU A 36 8.88 -5.60 -9.27
N PHE A 37 8.44 -6.68 -9.91
CA PHE A 37 7.93 -7.88 -9.25
C PHE A 37 8.94 -8.48 -8.26
N PHE A 38 10.22 -8.56 -8.64
CA PHE A 38 11.27 -9.08 -7.76
C PHE A 38 11.86 -8.05 -6.78
N SER A 39 11.67 -6.75 -7.03
CA SER A 39 12.19 -5.67 -6.17
C SER A 39 11.36 -5.50 -4.90
N HIS A 40 10.09 -5.91 -4.93
CA HIS A 40 9.24 -5.92 -3.76
C HIS A 40 9.43 -7.25 -3.03
N PRO A 41 10.17 -7.29 -1.90
CA PRO A 41 10.00 -8.43 -1.00
C PRO A 41 8.51 -8.53 -0.67
N PRO A 42 7.95 -9.76 -0.55
CA PRO A 42 6.58 -9.91 -0.09
C PRO A 42 6.45 -9.03 1.14
N ALA A 43 5.46 -8.13 1.15
CA ALA A 43 5.24 -7.27 2.30
C ALA A 43 5.27 -8.20 3.50
N SER A 44 6.32 -8.11 4.32
CA SER A 44 6.31 -8.81 5.59
C SER A 44 5.05 -8.26 6.23
N ASP A 45 4.12 -9.14 6.56
CA ASP A 45 3.01 -8.79 7.43
C ASP A 45 3.67 -8.41 8.76
N ARG A 46 4.20 -7.19 8.79
CA ARG A 46 4.83 -6.59 9.94
C ARG A 46 3.62 -6.31 10.77
N GLU A 47 3.36 -7.23 11.68
CA GLU A 47 2.30 -7.12 12.66
C GLU A 47 2.50 -5.77 13.35
N ILE A 48 1.74 -4.77 12.92
CA ILE A 48 1.82 -3.43 13.49
C ILE A 48 1.15 -3.56 14.85
N LYS A 49 1.97 -3.82 15.87
CA LYS A 49 1.49 -3.80 17.25
C LYS A 49 1.26 -2.34 17.63
N LEU A 50 0.02 -1.90 17.50
CA LEU A 50 -0.41 -0.61 18.03
C LEU A 50 -0.36 -0.69 19.55
N GLU A 51 0.36 0.24 20.17
CA GLU A 51 0.27 0.47 21.61
C GLU A 51 -1.17 0.87 21.93
N THR A 52 -1.89 -0.03 22.58
CA THR A 52 -3.26 0.20 23.03
C THR A 52 -3.26 0.39 24.54
N PHE A 53 -4.15 1.25 25.01
CA PHE A 53 -4.38 1.42 26.43
C PHE A 53 -5.50 0.50 26.90
N SER A 54 -5.27 -0.26 27.98
CA SER A 54 -6.28 -1.09 28.63
C SER A 54 -6.81 -0.40 29.89
N GLY A 55 -8.12 -0.27 30.03
CA GLY A 55 -8.79 0.30 31.21
C GLY A 55 -10.31 0.10 31.14
N ASP A 56 -11.03 0.55 32.18
CA ASP A 56 -12.50 0.39 32.32
C ASP A 56 -13.35 1.27 31.39
N GLY A 57 -12.74 1.82 30.33
CA GLY A 57 -13.37 2.75 29.40
C GLY A 57 -13.07 4.21 29.73
N LEU A 58 -13.97 5.11 29.30
CA LEU A 58 -13.79 6.54 29.45
C LEU A 58 -13.98 6.96 30.91
N LYS A 59 -13.26 8.01 31.33
CA LYS A 59 -13.56 8.68 32.60
C LYS A 59 -15.03 9.15 32.60
N PRO A 60 -15.77 9.01 33.71
CA PRO A 60 -17.16 9.45 33.78
C PRO A 60 -17.33 10.92 33.37
N GLY A 61 -18.28 11.19 32.46
CA GLY A 61 -18.56 12.54 31.98
C GLY A 61 -17.64 13.04 30.85
N ILE A 62 -16.73 12.20 30.34
CA ILE A 62 -15.95 12.48 29.13
C ILE A 62 -16.72 12.00 27.91
N ASP A 63 -16.93 12.93 26.98
CA ASP A 63 -17.49 12.70 25.66
C ASP A 63 -16.38 12.92 24.62
N LEU A 64 -16.04 11.88 23.85
CA LEU A 64 -14.98 11.92 22.85
C LEU A 64 -15.34 12.77 21.63
N ASP A 65 -16.64 12.99 21.36
CA ASP A 65 -17.09 13.83 20.25
C ASP A 65 -16.96 15.33 20.58
N ASN A 66 -16.66 15.67 21.83
CA ASN A 66 -16.40 17.04 22.27
C ASN A 66 -14.90 17.30 22.47
N SER A 67 -14.22 17.57 21.36
CA SER A 67 -12.77 17.84 21.31
C SER A 67 -12.30 18.95 22.26
N ARG A 68 -13.14 19.98 22.50
CA ARG A 68 -12.79 21.10 23.39
C ARG A 68 -12.72 20.66 24.86
N ARG A 69 -13.76 19.96 25.34
CA ARG A 69 -13.80 19.49 26.73
C ARG A 69 -12.77 18.38 26.98
N LEU A 70 -12.48 17.57 25.97
CA LEU A 70 -11.44 16.56 26.04
C LEU A 70 -10.05 17.20 26.24
N ASN A 71 -9.72 18.22 25.45
CA ASN A 71 -8.44 18.93 25.57
C ASN A 71 -8.31 19.64 26.93
N ASP A 72 -9.36 20.31 27.42
CA ASP A 72 -9.32 20.95 28.75
C ASP A 72 -8.97 19.97 29.88
N VAL A 73 -9.38 18.69 29.75
CA VAL A 73 -9.08 17.62 30.71
C VAL A 73 -7.68 17.04 30.51
N MET A 74 -7.18 16.98 29.28
CA MET A 74 -5.84 16.49 28.96
C MET A 74 -4.74 17.52 29.31
N ASP A 75 -5.01 18.82 29.10
CA ASP A 75 -4.09 19.93 29.37
C ASP A 75 -4.12 20.39 30.84
N GLY A 76 -5.17 20.02 31.58
CA GLY A 76 -5.37 20.35 33.00
C GLY A 76 -4.76 19.35 33.99
N LEU A 77 -3.92 18.42 33.52
CA LEU A 77 -3.15 17.45 34.31
C LEU A 77 -1.66 17.81 34.35
#